data_AF-L8EVJ2-F1
#
_entry.id   AF-L8EVJ2-F1
#
_cell.length_a   1.000
_cell.length_b   1.000
_cell.length_c   1.000
_cell.angle_alpha   90.00
_cell.angle_beta   90.00
_cell.angle_gamma   90.00
#
_symmetry.space_group_name_H-M   'P 1'
#
loop_
_entity.id
_entity.type
_entity.pdbx_description
1 polymer ?
#
loop_
_entity_poly.entity_id
_entity_poly.type
_entity_poly.pdbx_seq_one_letter_code
_entity_poly.pdbx_strand_id
1 'polypeptide(L)'
;MSDERERTTEELTARLAVLYIGISKVCEQLPVPITLPPASGTVGGLMGSIDRCYKIAPDQPIPAEQVAALQVACLFWLMAADMIGLYDAEAAGTTIRDEAAQAAMFHTEACISDLMHWLRDA
;
A
#
# COMPACT_ATOMS: atom_id res chain seq x y z
N MET A 1 10.20 -13.30 -22.52
CA MET A 1 9.01 -13.58 -21.69
C MET A 1 9.39 -13.65 -20.21
N SER A 2 10.45 -14.37 -19.81
CA SER A 2 10.95 -14.35 -18.41
C SER A 2 11.49 -12.97 -18.00
N ASP A 3 12.44 -12.43 -18.77
CA ASP A 3 13.15 -11.19 -18.43
C ASP A 3 12.21 -9.98 -18.27
N GLU A 4 11.22 -9.86 -19.15
CA GLU A 4 10.24 -8.78 -19.09
C GLU A 4 9.34 -8.89 -17.87
N ARG A 5 8.94 -10.11 -17.51
CA ARG A 5 8.09 -10.36 -16.34
C ARG A 5 8.85 -10.14 -15.04
N GLU A 6 10.10 -10.59 -14.97
CA GLU A 6 11.00 -10.32 -13.85
C GLU A 6 11.15 -8.81 -13.67
N ARG A 7 11.44 -8.07 -14.75
CA ARG A 7 11.51 -6.60 -14.76
C ARG A 7 10.21 -5.95 -14.26
N THR A 8 9.05 -6.35 -14.79
CA THR A 8 7.75 -5.82 -14.34
C THR A 8 7.52 -6.09 -12.85
N THR A 9 7.84 -7.29 -12.38
CA THR A 9 7.66 -7.68 -10.97
C THR A 9 8.58 -6.87 -10.04
N GLU A 10 9.83 -6.64 -10.45
CA GLU A 10 10.76 -5.76 -9.74
C GLU A 10 10.24 -4.32 -9.68
N GLU A 11 9.75 -3.78 -10.79
CA GLU A 11 9.18 -2.42 -10.86
C GLU A 11 7.94 -2.26 -9.98
N LEU A 12 7.01 -3.20 -10.04
CA LEU A 12 5.82 -3.22 -9.19
C LEU A 12 6.20 -3.33 -7.71
N THR A 13 7.14 -4.20 -7.38
CA THR A 13 7.59 -4.39 -5.99
C THR A 13 8.29 -3.14 -5.46
N ALA A 14 9.13 -2.48 -6.27
CA ALA A 14 9.76 -1.21 -5.92
C ALA A 14 8.73 -0.11 -5.68
N ARG A 15 7.71 0.00 -6.55
CA ARG A 15 6.61 0.96 -6.36
C ARG A 15 5.78 0.64 -5.11
N LEU A 16 5.50 -0.62 -4.84
CA LEU A 16 4.79 -1.06 -3.64
C LEU A 16 5.54 -0.63 -2.36
N ALA A 17 6.87 -0.75 -2.34
CA ALA A 17 7.70 -0.31 -1.22
C ALA A 17 7.65 1.21 -1.02
N VAL A 18 7.64 2.00 -2.10
CA VAL A 18 7.47 3.47 -2.02
C VAL A 18 6.11 3.83 -1.41
N LEU A 19 5.03 3.15 -1.81
CA LEU A 19 3.71 3.38 -1.24
C LEU A 19 3.62 2.98 0.24
N TYR A 20 4.30 1.90 0.63
CA TYR A 20 4.41 1.52 2.04
C TYR A 20 5.08 2.64 2.85
N ILE A 21 6.18 3.23 2.35
CA ILE A 21 6.83 4.39 2.98
C ILE A 21 5.86 5.57 3.08
N GLY A 22 5.03 5.80 2.06
CA GLY A 22 3.98 6.82 2.09
C GLY A 22 2.96 6.60 3.19
N ILE A 23 2.44 5.37 3.34
CA ILE A 23 1.54 5.00 4.44
C ILE A 23 2.24 5.19 5.78
N SER A 24 3.49 4.73 5.94
CA SER A 24 4.25 4.91 7.18
C SER A 24 4.38 6.37 7.57
N LYS A 25 4.68 7.27 6.61
CA LYS A 25 4.77 8.71 6.88
C LYS A 25 3.44 9.32 7.31
N VAL A 26 2.33 8.90 6.71
CA VAL A 26 1.00 9.32 7.15
C VAL A 26 0.78 8.86 8.59
N CYS A 27 1.02 7.59 8.87
CA CYS A 27 0.86 6.96 10.18
C CYS A 27 1.69 7.62 11.29
N GLU A 28 2.92 8.05 10.99
CA GLU A 28 3.80 8.76 11.92
C GLU A 28 3.32 10.17 12.27
N GLN A 29 2.54 10.79 11.37
CA GLN A 29 2.02 12.15 11.54
C GLN A 29 0.61 12.20 12.12
N LEU A 30 -0.03 11.05 12.33
CA LEU A 30 -1.34 10.99 12.99
C LEU A 30 -1.27 11.55 14.42
N PRO A 31 -2.40 12.04 14.99
CA PRO A 31 -2.41 12.54 16.36
C PRO A 31 -1.93 11.51 17.39
N VAL A 32 -2.23 10.23 17.15
CA VAL A 32 -1.64 9.10 17.89
C VAL A 32 -0.82 8.28 16.89
N PRO A 33 0.51 8.48 16.84
CA PRO A 33 1.35 7.86 15.82
C PRO A 33 1.23 6.33 15.80
N ILE A 34 1.10 5.77 14.60
CA ILE A 34 1.19 4.33 14.36
C ILE A 34 2.58 4.02 13.81
N THR A 35 3.42 3.35 14.59
CA THR A 35 4.76 2.96 14.13
C THR A 35 4.69 1.70 13.28
N LEU A 36 5.00 1.84 11.98
CA LEU A 36 5.21 0.72 11.08
C LEU A 36 6.70 0.35 11.02
N PRO A 37 7.06 -0.94 10.86
CA PRO A 37 8.45 -1.31 10.68
C PRO A 37 9.02 -0.69 9.40
N PRO A 38 10.36 -0.52 9.29
CA PRO A 38 10.99 0.01 8.10
C PRO A 38 10.60 -0.79 6.85
N ALA A 39 10.61 -0.13 5.68
CA ALA A 39 10.36 -0.75 4.37
C ALA A 39 11.47 -1.72 3.91
N SER A 40 12.25 -2.26 4.86
CA SER A 40 13.26 -3.29 4.65
C SER A 40 12.70 -4.62 5.15
N GLY A 41 12.26 -5.47 4.23
CA GLY A 41 11.67 -6.76 4.59
C GLY A 41 11.04 -7.45 3.38
N THR A 42 10.52 -8.65 3.60
CA THR A 42 9.74 -9.35 2.58
C THR A 42 8.36 -8.70 2.45
N VAL A 43 7.75 -8.77 1.26
CA VAL A 43 6.38 -8.27 1.03
C VAL A 43 5.40 -8.84 2.05
N GLY A 44 5.51 -10.14 2.37
CA GLY A 44 4.67 -10.77 3.41
C GLY A 44 4.81 -10.17 4.81
N GLY A 45 6.03 -9.75 5.21
CA GLY A 45 6.24 -9.04 6.48
C GLY A 45 5.62 -7.64 6.49
N LEU A 46 5.67 -6.95 5.36
CA LEU A 46 5.03 -5.64 5.18
C LEU A 46 3.50 -5.76 5.17
N MET A 47 2.94 -6.79 4.52
CA MET A 47 1.50 -7.09 4.52
C MET A 47 0.95 -7.23 5.95
N GLY A 48 1.65 -7.98 6.83
CA GLY A 48 1.23 -8.11 8.23
C GLY A 48 1.23 -6.78 8.99
N SER A 49 2.06 -5.82 8.58
CA SER A 49 2.09 -4.48 9.19
C SER A 49 0.97 -3.59 8.67
N ILE A 50 0.65 -3.66 7.38
CA ILE A 50 -0.49 -2.95 6.78
C ILE A 50 -1.82 -3.50 7.29
N ASP A 51 -1.97 -4.81 7.46
CA ASP A 51 -3.16 -5.42 8.08
C ASP A 51 -3.40 -4.90 9.51
N ARG A 52 -2.32 -4.79 10.31
CA ARG A 52 -2.43 -4.17 11.65
C ARG A 52 -2.81 -2.70 11.58
N CYS A 53 -2.22 -1.95 10.65
CA CYS A 53 -2.58 -0.54 10.43
C CYS A 53 -4.07 -0.38 10.13
N TYR A 54 -4.60 -1.19 9.21
CA TYR A 54 -6.02 -1.21 8.86
C TYR A 54 -6.93 -1.44 10.07
N LYS A 55 -6.54 -2.33 10.98
CA LYS A 55 -7.30 -2.68 12.19
C LYS A 55 -7.25 -1.60 13.26
N ILE A 56 -6.14 -0.86 13.36
CA ILE A 56 -5.94 0.21 14.36
C ILE A 56 -6.52 1.55 13.87
N ALA A 57 -6.62 1.76 12.56
CA ALA A 57 -7.10 3.02 11.97
C ALA A 57 -8.44 3.52 12.57
N PRO A 58 -9.46 2.68 12.86
CA PRO A 58 -10.71 3.12 13.48
C PRO A 58 -10.57 3.73 14.88
N ASP A 59 -9.50 3.40 15.60
CA ASP A 59 -9.26 3.88 16.97
C ASP A 59 -8.56 5.26 16.99
N GLN A 60 -8.22 5.80 15.81
CA GLN A 60 -7.54 7.09 15.70
C GLN A 60 -8.51 8.24 16.00
N PRO A 61 -8.06 9.27 16.75
CA PRO A 61 -8.87 10.46 17.03
C PRO A 61 -8.83 11.43 15.84
N ILE A 62 -9.23 10.97 14.67
CA ILE A 62 -9.31 11.73 13.41
C ILE A 62 -10.73 11.65 12.86
N PRO A 63 -11.15 12.54 11.95
CA PRO A 63 -12.50 12.48 11.41
C PRO A 63 -12.72 11.21 10.58
N ALA A 64 -13.98 10.76 10.52
CA ALA A 64 -14.34 9.47 9.93
C ALA A 64 -13.94 9.32 8.45
N GLU A 65 -13.90 10.43 7.70
CA GLU A 65 -13.45 10.44 6.31
C GLU A 65 -11.95 10.08 6.20
N GLN A 66 -11.12 10.59 7.10
CA GLN A 66 -9.68 10.30 7.13
C GLN A 66 -9.41 8.88 7.65
N VAL A 67 -10.23 8.38 8.59
CA VAL A 67 -10.19 6.95 8.96
C VAL A 67 -10.47 6.08 7.73
N ALA A 68 -11.53 6.38 6.98
CA ALA A 68 -11.89 5.63 5.78
C ALA A 68 -10.79 5.71 4.72
N ALA A 69 -10.21 6.88 4.48
CA ALA A 69 -9.10 7.05 3.53
C ALA A 69 -7.87 6.21 3.93
N LEU A 70 -7.51 6.18 5.22
CA LEU A 70 -6.38 5.37 5.70
C LEU A 70 -6.67 3.86 5.56
N GLN A 71 -7.88 3.43 5.88
CA GLN A 71 -8.29 2.03 5.70
C GLN A 71 -8.29 1.63 4.22
N VAL A 72 -8.80 2.49 3.34
CA VAL A 72 -8.82 2.26 1.89
C VAL A 72 -7.41 2.20 1.32
N ALA A 73 -6.50 3.08 1.76
CA ALA A 73 -5.08 3.00 1.38
C ALA A 73 -4.46 1.64 1.77
N CYS A 74 -4.74 1.16 2.99
CA CYS A 74 -4.26 -0.14 3.45
C CYS A 74 -4.82 -1.30 2.59
N LEU A 75 -6.12 -1.28 2.31
CA LEU A 75 -6.79 -2.32 1.50
C LEU A 75 -6.23 -2.37 0.07
N PHE A 76 -6.08 -1.22 -0.58
CA PHE A 76 -5.54 -1.18 -1.94
C PHE A 76 -4.06 -1.56 -1.98
N TRP A 77 -3.28 -1.22 -0.95
CA TRP A 77 -1.89 -1.68 -0.86
C TRP A 77 -1.82 -3.21 -0.72
N LEU A 78 -2.65 -3.82 0.13
CA LEU A 78 -2.73 -5.28 0.29
C LEU A 78 -3.17 -5.96 -1.01
N MET A 79 -4.18 -5.41 -1.68
CA MET A 79 -4.64 -5.92 -2.98
C MET A 79 -3.54 -5.86 -4.04
N ALA A 80 -2.75 -4.77 -4.08
CA ALA A 80 -1.61 -4.65 -4.99
C ALA A 80 -0.57 -5.75 -4.71
N ALA A 81 -0.23 -5.99 -3.44
CA ALA A 81 0.69 -7.05 -3.04
C ALA A 81 0.22 -8.44 -3.49
N ASP A 82 -1.07 -8.74 -3.28
CA ASP A 82 -1.67 -10.01 -3.72
C ASP A 82 -1.65 -10.13 -5.25
N MET A 83 -1.96 -9.06 -5.98
CA MET A 83 -1.97 -9.06 -7.45
C MET A 83 -0.56 -9.29 -8.02
N ILE A 84 0.49 -8.72 -7.40
CA ILE A 84 1.88 -8.97 -7.79
C ILE A 84 2.24 -10.44 -7.54
N GLY A 85 1.90 -11.00 -6.38
CA GLY A 85 2.17 -12.41 -6.08
C GLY A 85 1.47 -13.36 -7.06
N LEU A 86 0.23 -13.06 -7.44
CA LEU A 86 -0.49 -13.81 -8.46
C LEU A 86 0.12 -13.63 -9.85
N TYR A 87 0.51 -12.40 -10.21
CA TYR A 87 1.21 -12.11 -11.47
C TYR A 87 2.53 -12.85 -11.56
N ASP A 88 3.28 -13.02 -10.47
CA ASP A 88 4.53 -13.78 -10.44
C ASP A 88 4.32 -15.31 -10.48
N ALA A 89 3.19 -15.81 -9.94
CA ALA A 89 2.88 -17.23 -9.93
C ALA A 89 2.24 -17.77 -11.23
N GLU A 90 1.65 -16.91 -12.08
CA GLU A 90 0.83 -17.36 -13.23
C GLU A 90 1.68 -17.85 -14.43
N ALA A 91 1.59 -19.11 -14.84
CA ALA A 91 2.39 -19.61 -15.98
C ALA A 91 1.99 -19.00 -17.35
N ALA A 92 0.76 -18.50 -17.48
CA ALA A 92 0.22 -17.90 -18.70
C ALA A 92 0.19 -16.36 -18.56
N GLY A 93 0.88 -15.64 -19.45
CA GLY A 93 1.10 -14.20 -19.34
C GLY A 93 -0.13 -13.32 -19.55
N THR A 94 -1.09 -13.33 -18.62
CA THR A 94 -2.21 -12.39 -18.63
C THR A 94 -1.78 -11.05 -18.03
N THR A 95 -2.00 -9.95 -18.76
CA THR A 95 -1.60 -8.60 -18.31
C THR A 95 -2.53 -8.02 -17.25
N ILE A 96 -3.69 -8.64 -17.03
CA ILE A 96 -4.74 -8.09 -16.17
C ILE A 96 -4.33 -7.98 -14.70
N ARG A 97 -3.42 -8.84 -14.22
CA ARG A 97 -2.93 -8.80 -12.83
C ARG A 97 -1.93 -7.66 -12.60
N ASP A 98 -1.07 -7.40 -13.57
CA ASP A 98 -0.23 -6.19 -13.59
C ASP A 98 -1.10 -4.93 -13.61
N GLU A 99 -2.05 -4.84 -14.54
CA GLU A 99 -2.97 -3.70 -14.62
C GLU A 99 -3.77 -3.49 -13.33
N ALA A 100 -4.24 -4.58 -12.70
CA ALA A 100 -4.94 -4.52 -11.41
C ALA A 100 -4.02 -4.08 -10.27
N ALA A 101 -2.76 -4.54 -10.22
CA ALA A 101 -1.78 -4.09 -9.25
C ALA A 101 -1.52 -2.59 -9.39
N GLN A 102 -1.33 -2.11 -10.62
CA GLN A 102 -1.12 -0.68 -10.91
C GLN A 102 -2.33 0.18 -10.52
N ALA A 103 -3.54 -0.27 -10.81
CA ALA A 103 -4.77 0.43 -10.41
C ALA A 103 -4.90 0.53 -8.88
N ALA A 104 -4.61 -0.56 -8.16
CA ALA A 104 -4.60 -0.57 -6.71
C ALA A 104 -3.54 0.37 -6.13
N MET A 105 -2.34 0.38 -6.71
CA MET A 105 -1.28 1.32 -6.35
C MET A 105 -1.67 2.78 -6.57
N PHE A 106 -2.33 3.08 -7.68
CA PHE A 106 -2.83 4.43 -7.98
C PHE A 106 -3.85 4.91 -6.94
N HIS A 107 -4.79 4.05 -6.54
CA HIS A 107 -5.76 4.40 -5.49
C HIS A 107 -5.10 4.55 -4.12
N THR A 108 -4.10 3.72 -3.82
CA THR A 108 -3.29 3.87 -2.59
C THR A 108 -2.61 5.23 -2.55
N GLU A 109 -1.98 5.62 -3.66
CA GLU A 109 -1.30 6.92 -3.81
C GLU A 109 -2.25 8.10 -3.63
N ALA A 110 -3.45 8.03 -4.24
CA ALA A 110 -4.48 9.04 -4.07
C ALA A 110 -4.89 9.22 -2.60
N CYS A 111 -5.17 8.13 -1.90
CA CYS A 111 -5.52 8.20 -0.47
C CYS A 111 -4.37 8.73 0.39
N ILE A 112 -3.11 8.36 0.12
CA ILE A 112 -1.94 8.92 0.81
C ILE A 112 -1.86 10.43 0.56
N SER A 113 -2.04 10.88 -0.68
CA SER A 113 -2.00 12.29 -1.05
C SER A 113 -3.07 13.10 -0.30
N ASP A 114 -4.30 12.59 -0.25
CA ASP A 114 -5.42 13.24 0.44
C ASP A 114 -5.17 13.33 1.95
N LEU A 115 -4.69 12.24 2.57
CA LEU A 115 -4.33 12.22 3.99
C LEU A 115 -3.18 13.18 4.31
N MET A 116 -2.14 13.21 3.48
CA MET A 116 -1.02 14.13 3.64
C MET A 116 -1.44 15.59 3.45
N HIS A 117 -2.40 15.87 2.58
CA HIS A 117 -2.94 17.21 2.44
C HIS A 117 -3.68 17.63 3.71
N TRP A 118 -4.56 16.77 4.22
CA TRP A 118 -5.28 17.02 5.46
C TRP A 118 -4.34 17.22 6.65
N LEU A 119 -3.32 16.37 6.81
CA LEU A 119 -2.33 16.46 7.90
C LEU A 119 -1.52 17.77 7.88
N ARG A 120 -1.36 18.42 6.72
CA ARG A 120 -0.67 19.73 6.63
C ARG A 120 -1.55 20.90 7.07
N ASP A 121 -2.87 20.74 6.95
CA ASP A 121 -3.84 21.79 7.20
C ASP A 121 -4.51 21.67 8.59
N ALA A 122 -4.25 20.56 9.30
CA ALA A 122 -4.73 20.26 10.66
C ALA A 122 -3.81 20.86 11.73
#